data_AF-A0A1S4BC10-F1
#
_entry.id   AF-A0A1S4BC10-F1
#
_cell.length_a   1.000
_cell.length_b   1.000
_cell.length_c   1.000
_cell.angle_alpha   90.00
_cell.angle_beta   90.00
_cell.angle_gamma   90.00
#
_symmetry.space_group_name_H-M   'P 1'
#
loop_
_entity.id
_entity.type
_entity.pdbx_description
1 polymer ?
#
loop_
_entity_poly.entity_id
_entity_poly.type
_entity_poly.pdbx_seq_one_letter_code
_entity_poly.pdbx_strand_id
1 'polypeptide(L)'
;MSSLPNLAANTSNNNVHQSPSPGRSEKDQLWRCLPLYRALLRGDQCDLELAARPLGPLYKAWDCKITRAGDTTLHVIVGAGKWFDDPTVGPSAYTSRNNDGHTPLCVAAMVGNMDAAKNLLQLNPGMGSLDDAVGPHPIIEAARYGHKEMVLLLIGDMERKLGGSPPTKQSSASHFLHLLVLAGFYDVLLALLRRHPGLARTEFYGDNNESLLSLLAEIPSAFRSGTRLRFWHWQQLLYSVMHAKLEIRLADIEKSLVVAQSSATSPSRQSPEPASGLTWEYCTRLANCCILVCPKWLVTPIYSCMNHVGIMMKSMIRATREIWKTTTRAIRHIKDTKLMHEETLDIVKRLCEELTKHYSSTGEDIEPVLRKALLSAAGSGISEIIEEIIERYPDAIWFVDSENHNLFHLAVINRYEKVFSLIYQLSVYKHLVTAGEDTSGNNILHMAGKLAPLSRLNLISGAALQMQRELQWFQAYGKMRKNSFVRALIYKLRMHLR
;
A
#
# COMPACT_ATOMS: atom_id res chain seq x y z
N MET A 1 -23.56 -79.16 -28.00
CA MET A 1 -24.72 -79.27 -28.91
C MET A 1 -25.05 -77.87 -29.38
N SER A 2 -24.54 -77.54 -30.58
CA SER A 2 -25.28 -76.98 -31.74
C SER A 2 -25.70 -75.51 -31.57
N SER A 3 -25.36 -74.55 -32.41
CA SER A 3 -24.76 -74.54 -33.76
C SER A 3 -24.64 -73.05 -34.16
N LEU A 4 -23.54 -72.66 -34.82
CA LEU A 4 -23.53 -71.47 -35.69
C LEU A 4 -24.42 -71.73 -36.92
N PRO A 5 -24.95 -70.68 -37.58
CA PRO A 5 -24.24 -70.22 -38.78
C PRO A 5 -24.19 -68.68 -38.97
N ASN A 6 -23.13 -68.26 -39.66
CA ASN A 6 -22.99 -66.99 -40.36
C ASN A 6 -24.02 -66.85 -41.51
N LEU A 7 -24.52 -65.65 -41.81
CA LEU A 7 -24.23 -64.92 -43.07
C LEU A 7 -24.96 -63.57 -43.18
N ALA A 8 -24.28 -62.66 -43.89
CA ALA A 8 -24.79 -61.58 -44.75
C ALA A 8 -25.13 -60.20 -44.13
N ALA A 9 -24.21 -59.29 -44.44
CA ALA A 9 -24.33 -57.86 -44.69
C ALA A 9 -25.76 -57.28 -44.79
N ASN A 10 -25.99 -56.20 -44.04
CA ASN A 10 -26.70 -55.04 -44.56
C ASN A 10 -26.11 -53.76 -43.96
N THR A 11 -25.42 -53.04 -44.83
CA THR A 11 -25.05 -51.63 -44.68
C THR A 11 -26.32 -50.78 -44.59
N SER A 12 -26.56 -50.17 -43.43
CA SER A 12 -27.42 -49.00 -43.35
C SER A 12 -26.74 -47.97 -42.45
N ASN A 13 -26.22 -46.93 -43.11
CA ASN A 13 -25.81 -45.65 -42.55
C ASN A 13 -26.64 -45.26 -41.33
N ASN A 14 -26.01 -45.23 -40.16
CA ASN A 14 -26.46 -44.38 -39.07
C ASN A 14 -25.33 -43.43 -38.73
N ASN A 15 -25.47 -42.22 -39.27
CA ASN A 15 -24.69 -41.05 -38.91
C ASN A 15 -24.64 -40.91 -37.39
N VAL A 16 -23.48 -41.19 -36.81
CA VAL A 16 -23.14 -40.77 -35.47
C VAL A 16 -23.06 -39.25 -35.51
N HIS A 17 -24.15 -38.57 -35.15
CA HIS A 17 -24.09 -37.21 -34.65
C HIS A 17 -23.27 -37.24 -33.36
N GLN A 18 -21.96 -37.09 -33.50
CA GLN A 18 -21.08 -36.70 -32.40
C GLN A 18 -21.51 -35.29 -32.00
N SER A 19 -22.24 -35.18 -30.90
CA SER A 19 -22.37 -33.92 -30.17
C SER A 19 -20.96 -33.45 -29.82
N PRO A 20 -20.59 -32.19 -30.15
CA PRO A 20 -19.24 -31.73 -29.87
C PRO A 20 -19.05 -31.64 -28.36
N SER A 21 -17.97 -32.26 -27.87
CA SER A 21 -17.50 -32.12 -26.49
C SER A 21 -17.47 -30.64 -26.08
N PRO A 22 -18.10 -30.24 -24.96
CA PRO A 22 -18.32 -28.82 -24.62
C PRO A 22 -17.03 -27.98 -24.58
N GLY A 23 -15.90 -28.58 -24.22
CA GLY A 23 -14.61 -27.89 -24.12
C GLY A 23 -13.86 -27.61 -25.44
N ARG A 24 -14.27 -28.19 -26.58
CA ARG A 24 -13.65 -27.91 -27.91
C ARG A 24 -14.27 -26.67 -28.54
N SER A 25 -15.59 -26.52 -28.39
CA SER A 25 -16.38 -25.38 -28.86
C SER A 25 -16.00 -24.04 -28.21
N GLU A 26 -15.79 -24.02 -26.89
CA GLU A 26 -15.44 -22.78 -26.17
C GLU A 26 -14.04 -22.25 -26.54
N LYS A 27 -13.06 -23.14 -26.72
CA LYS A 27 -11.70 -22.75 -27.14
C LYS A 27 -11.70 -22.15 -28.54
N ASP A 28 -12.46 -22.74 -29.46
CA ASP A 28 -12.58 -22.24 -30.83
C ASP A 28 -13.28 -20.88 -30.86
N GLN A 29 -14.25 -20.65 -29.97
CA GLN A 29 -14.91 -19.35 -29.80
C GLN A 29 -13.95 -18.28 -29.25
N LEU A 30 -13.16 -18.62 -28.22
CA LEU A 30 -12.14 -17.72 -27.65
C LEU A 30 -11.06 -17.33 -28.67
N TRP A 31 -10.61 -18.28 -29.51
CA TRP A 31 -9.65 -18.00 -30.59
C TRP A 31 -10.19 -17.02 -31.62
N ARG A 32 -11.50 -17.05 -31.90
CA ARG A 32 -12.15 -16.07 -32.78
C ARG A 32 -12.19 -14.66 -32.18
N CYS A 33 -12.23 -14.54 -30.85
CA CYS A 33 -12.21 -13.26 -30.14
C CYS A 33 -10.80 -12.64 -30.00
N LEU A 34 -9.73 -13.34 -30.40
CA LEU A 34 -8.35 -12.86 -30.21
C LEU A 34 -8.02 -11.54 -30.96
N PRO A 35 -8.46 -11.32 -32.22
CA PRO A 35 -8.24 -10.05 -32.91
C PRO A 35 -8.92 -8.89 -32.19
N LEU A 36 -10.15 -9.11 -31.71
CA LEU A 36 -10.91 -8.14 -30.93
C LEU A 36 -10.19 -7.82 -29.62
N TYR A 37 -9.76 -8.84 -28.88
CA TYR A 37 -8.97 -8.69 -27.66
C TYR A 37 -7.73 -7.81 -27.88
N ARG A 38 -6.96 -8.05 -28.95
CA ARG A 38 -5.78 -7.24 -29.30
C ARG A 38 -6.14 -5.80 -29.64
N ALA A 39 -7.26 -5.57 -30.35
CA ALA A 39 -7.75 -4.24 -30.67
C ALA A 39 -8.18 -3.48 -29.39
N LEU A 40 -8.88 -4.13 -28.45
CA LEU A 40 -9.29 -3.55 -27.17
C LEU A 40 -8.08 -3.07 -26.34
N LEU A 41 -7.00 -3.85 -26.30
CA LEU A 41 -5.77 -3.46 -25.62
C LEU A 41 -5.11 -2.22 -26.28
N ARG A 42 -5.08 -2.17 -27.62
CA ARG A 42 -4.53 -1.03 -28.38
C ARG A 42 -5.40 0.21 -28.29
N GLY A 43 -6.70 0.06 -28.11
CA GLY A 43 -7.66 1.14 -27.88
C GLY A 43 -7.90 2.04 -29.09
N ASP A 44 -7.52 1.60 -30.29
CA ASP A 44 -7.85 2.30 -31.52
C ASP A 44 -9.25 1.88 -31.99
N GLN A 45 -10.15 2.85 -32.09
CA GLN A 45 -11.57 2.61 -32.42
C GLN A 45 -11.73 2.02 -33.84
N CYS A 46 -10.89 2.45 -34.79
CA CYS A 46 -10.87 1.90 -36.15
C CYS A 46 -10.46 0.41 -36.17
N ASP A 47 -9.44 0.03 -35.41
CA ASP A 47 -8.98 -1.36 -35.29
C ASP A 47 -10.05 -2.23 -34.64
N LEU A 48 -10.81 -1.67 -33.70
CA LEU A 48 -11.90 -2.35 -33.03
C LEU A 48 -13.03 -2.71 -33.99
N GLU A 49 -13.51 -1.75 -34.77
CA GLU A 49 -14.55 -1.99 -35.77
C GLU A 49 -14.10 -3.03 -36.83
N LEU A 50 -12.85 -2.94 -37.27
CA LEU A 50 -12.27 -3.90 -38.22
C LEU A 50 -12.19 -5.31 -37.63
N ALA A 51 -11.75 -5.44 -36.38
CA ALA A 51 -11.67 -6.72 -35.68
C ALA A 51 -13.05 -7.30 -35.32
N ALA A 52 -14.06 -6.46 -35.18
CA ALA A 52 -15.42 -6.82 -34.82
C ALA A 52 -16.28 -7.30 -36.00
N ARG A 53 -16.04 -6.80 -37.23
CA ARG A 53 -16.75 -7.21 -38.47
C ARG A 53 -16.90 -8.74 -38.66
N PRO A 54 -15.84 -9.57 -38.52
CA PRO A 54 -15.95 -11.02 -38.72
C PRO A 54 -16.73 -11.76 -37.61
N LEU A 55 -17.03 -11.11 -36.49
CA LEU A 55 -17.75 -11.69 -35.35
C LEU A 55 -19.28 -11.52 -35.45
N GLY A 56 -19.78 -10.67 -36.35
CA GLY A 56 -21.22 -10.47 -36.58
C GLY A 56 -21.96 -9.92 -35.34
N PRO A 57 -23.28 -10.20 -35.16
CA PRO A 57 -24.07 -9.64 -34.06
C PRO A 57 -23.62 -10.06 -32.64
N LEU A 58 -22.76 -11.08 -32.52
CA LEU A 58 -22.17 -11.52 -31.24
C LEU A 58 -21.35 -10.43 -30.55
N TYR A 59 -20.77 -9.48 -31.30
CA TYR A 59 -19.93 -8.42 -30.72
C TYR A 59 -20.72 -7.18 -30.28
N LYS A 60 -21.97 -6.99 -30.77
CA LYS A 60 -22.82 -5.86 -30.37
C LYS A 60 -23.28 -5.95 -28.91
N ALA A 61 -23.19 -7.12 -28.30
CA ALA A 61 -23.41 -7.29 -26.88
C ALA A 61 -22.06 -7.15 -26.13
N TRP A 62 -21.86 -6.00 -25.48
CA TRP A 62 -20.74 -5.72 -24.59
C TRP A 62 -20.63 -6.70 -23.39
N ASP A 63 -21.60 -7.60 -23.25
CA ASP A 63 -21.76 -8.64 -22.22
C ASP A 63 -21.06 -9.96 -22.59
N CYS A 64 -20.59 -10.10 -23.83
CA CYS A 64 -20.00 -11.35 -24.32
C CYS A 64 -18.65 -11.63 -23.64
N LYS A 65 -18.46 -12.86 -23.14
CA LYS A 65 -17.19 -13.33 -22.54
C LYS A 65 -16.15 -13.59 -23.62
N ILE A 66 -15.07 -12.81 -23.62
CA ILE A 66 -14.01 -12.85 -24.64
C ILE A 66 -12.70 -13.46 -24.13
N THR A 67 -12.52 -13.62 -22.81
CA THR A 67 -11.35 -14.27 -22.22
C THR A 67 -11.70 -15.58 -21.52
N ARG A 68 -10.68 -16.40 -21.23
CA ARG A 68 -10.83 -17.63 -20.42
C ARG A 68 -11.24 -17.34 -18.97
N ALA A 69 -10.89 -16.16 -18.45
CA ALA A 69 -11.35 -15.68 -17.14
C ALA A 69 -12.82 -15.21 -17.18
N GLY A 70 -13.47 -15.26 -18.36
CA GLY A 70 -14.84 -14.84 -18.52
C GLY A 70 -15.00 -13.32 -18.55
N ASP A 71 -13.93 -12.57 -18.84
CA ASP A 71 -13.99 -11.13 -18.96
C ASP A 71 -14.81 -10.75 -20.18
N THR A 72 -15.68 -9.75 -20.02
CA THR A 72 -16.41 -9.17 -21.13
C THR A 72 -15.55 -8.15 -21.88
N THR A 73 -16.03 -7.69 -23.04
CA THR A 73 -15.41 -6.59 -23.81
C THR A 73 -15.13 -5.38 -22.92
N LEU A 74 -16.07 -5.03 -22.03
CA LEU A 74 -15.94 -3.91 -21.12
C LEU A 74 -14.85 -4.13 -20.05
N HIS A 75 -14.74 -5.34 -19.48
CA HIS A 75 -13.68 -5.67 -18.53
C HIS A 75 -12.29 -5.48 -19.16
N VAL A 76 -12.09 -5.91 -20.40
CA VAL A 76 -10.79 -5.81 -21.08
C VAL A 76 -10.41 -4.37 -21.42
N ILE A 77 -11.36 -3.54 -21.87
CA ILE A 77 -11.10 -2.11 -22.16
C ILE A 77 -10.75 -1.36 -20.88
N VAL A 78 -11.53 -1.57 -19.82
CA VAL A 78 -11.31 -0.94 -18.53
C VAL A 78 -9.95 -1.39 -17.97
N GLY A 79 -9.64 -2.68 -18.07
CA GLY A 79 -8.35 -3.25 -17.69
C GLY A 79 -7.17 -2.72 -18.50
N ALA A 80 -7.39 -2.31 -19.75
CA ALA A 80 -6.40 -1.63 -20.58
C ALA A 80 -6.21 -0.15 -20.21
N GLY A 81 -6.93 0.37 -19.20
CA GLY A 81 -6.86 1.77 -18.77
C GLY A 81 -7.61 2.73 -19.68
N LYS A 82 -8.61 2.25 -20.43
CA LYS A 82 -9.37 3.03 -21.41
C LYS A 82 -10.85 3.06 -21.08
N TRP A 83 -11.55 3.98 -21.75
CA TRP A 83 -13.00 4.10 -21.69
C TRP A 83 -13.52 4.51 -23.07
N PHE A 84 -14.63 3.92 -23.48
CA PHE A 84 -15.32 4.28 -24.72
C PHE A 84 -16.76 4.68 -24.42
N ASP A 85 -17.14 5.86 -24.86
CA ASP A 85 -18.52 6.35 -24.82
C ASP A 85 -19.30 5.74 -25.99
N ASP A 86 -19.61 4.45 -25.90
CA ASP A 86 -20.45 3.78 -26.89
C ASP A 86 -21.90 3.67 -26.38
N PRO A 87 -22.87 4.37 -26.99
CA PRO A 87 -24.28 4.31 -26.59
C PRO A 87 -24.93 2.94 -26.80
N THR A 88 -24.24 2.00 -27.46
CA THR A 88 -24.71 0.61 -27.64
C THR A 88 -24.41 -0.30 -26.44
N VAL A 89 -23.65 0.17 -25.45
CA VAL A 89 -23.37 -0.58 -24.22
C VAL A 89 -24.65 -0.70 -23.39
N GLY A 90 -25.21 -1.90 -23.35
CA GLY A 90 -26.41 -2.20 -22.55
C GLY A 90 -26.16 -2.07 -21.04
N PRO A 91 -27.20 -1.75 -20.23
CA PRO A 91 -27.08 -1.67 -18.77
C PRO A 91 -26.52 -2.94 -18.10
N SER A 92 -26.76 -4.10 -18.72
CA SER A 92 -26.27 -5.41 -18.29
C SER A 92 -24.74 -5.56 -18.41
N ALA A 93 -24.09 -4.82 -19.30
CA ALA A 93 -22.64 -4.89 -19.49
C ALA A 93 -21.89 -4.38 -18.25
N TYR A 94 -22.44 -3.33 -17.63
CA TYR A 94 -21.84 -2.69 -16.48
C TYR A 94 -21.91 -3.58 -15.24
N THR A 95 -22.94 -4.42 -15.10
CA THR A 95 -23.13 -5.31 -13.94
C THR A 95 -22.67 -6.75 -14.18
N SER A 96 -22.27 -7.07 -15.42
CA SER A 96 -21.77 -8.39 -15.79
C SER A 96 -20.56 -8.78 -14.93
N ARG A 97 -20.56 -10.02 -14.44
CA ARG A 97 -19.47 -10.58 -13.63
C ARG A 97 -18.64 -11.56 -14.45
N ASN A 98 -17.32 -11.47 -14.33
CA ASN A 98 -16.41 -12.48 -14.87
C ASN A 98 -16.44 -13.77 -14.02
N ASN A 99 -15.62 -14.76 -14.34
CA ASN A 99 -15.62 -16.05 -13.62
C ASN A 99 -15.12 -15.93 -12.17
N ASP A 100 -14.37 -14.88 -11.87
CA ASP A 100 -13.89 -14.55 -10.52
C ASP A 100 -14.89 -13.66 -9.74
N GLY A 101 -16.02 -13.30 -10.35
CA GLY A 101 -17.04 -12.46 -9.76
C GLY A 101 -16.78 -10.95 -9.87
N HIS A 102 -15.70 -10.53 -10.52
CA HIS A 102 -15.37 -9.11 -10.72
C HIS A 102 -16.33 -8.46 -11.70
N THR A 103 -16.75 -7.24 -11.37
CA THR A 103 -17.44 -6.32 -12.30
C THR A 103 -16.42 -5.45 -13.03
N PRO A 104 -16.82 -4.75 -14.11
CA PRO A 104 -15.97 -3.75 -14.75
C PRO A 104 -15.47 -2.68 -13.78
N LEU A 105 -16.28 -2.28 -12.79
CA LEU A 105 -15.87 -1.35 -11.74
C LEU A 105 -14.79 -1.93 -10.82
N CYS A 106 -14.83 -3.24 -10.52
CA CYS A 106 -13.75 -3.90 -9.80
C CYS A 106 -12.44 -3.86 -10.61
N VAL A 107 -12.51 -4.15 -11.91
CA VAL A 107 -11.32 -4.08 -12.78
C VAL A 107 -10.78 -2.65 -12.88
N ALA A 108 -11.65 -1.64 -12.97
CA ALA A 108 -11.26 -0.24 -12.92
C ALA A 108 -10.49 0.06 -11.62
N ALA A 109 -10.99 -0.45 -10.50
CA ALA A 109 -10.38 -0.25 -9.19
C ALA A 109 -9.04 -0.98 -9.04
N MET A 110 -8.88 -2.19 -9.59
CA MET A 110 -7.61 -2.93 -9.59
C MET A 110 -6.52 -2.22 -10.40
N VAL A 111 -6.90 -1.64 -11.54
CA VAL A 111 -5.96 -0.95 -12.45
C VAL A 111 -5.74 0.51 -12.07
N GLY A 112 -6.69 1.13 -11.35
CA GLY A 112 -6.66 2.56 -11.02
C GLY A 112 -7.18 3.45 -12.16
N ASN A 113 -8.06 2.91 -13.00
CA ASN A 113 -8.66 3.64 -14.13
C ASN A 113 -9.75 4.60 -13.65
N MET A 114 -9.34 5.80 -13.22
CA MET A 114 -10.23 6.82 -12.65
C MET A 114 -11.32 7.30 -13.61
N ASP A 115 -11.02 7.41 -14.90
CA ASP A 115 -11.96 7.91 -15.90
C ASP A 115 -13.09 6.90 -16.13
N ALA A 116 -12.75 5.62 -16.32
CA ALA A 116 -13.73 4.56 -16.42
C ALA A 116 -14.58 4.44 -15.14
N ALA A 117 -13.96 4.52 -13.95
CA ALA A 117 -14.69 4.42 -12.69
C ALA A 117 -15.71 5.56 -12.51
N LYS A 118 -15.33 6.81 -12.83
CA LYS A 118 -16.24 7.96 -12.78
C LYS A 118 -17.44 7.78 -13.70
N ASN A 119 -17.20 7.34 -14.93
CA ASN A 119 -18.26 7.14 -15.92
C ASN A 119 -19.18 5.96 -15.52
N LEU A 120 -18.62 4.86 -15.03
CA LEU A 120 -19.40 3.71 -14.53
C LEU A 120 -20.31 4.10 -13.36
N LEU A 121 -19.82 4.90 -12.40
CA LEU A 121 -20.62 5.37 -11.27
C LEU A 121 -21.71 6.37 -11.69
N GLN A 122 -21.46 7.22 -12.69
CA GLN A 122 -22.48 8.11 -13.24
C GLN A 122 -23.62 7.31 -13.93
N LEU A 123 -23.27 6.22 -14.61
CA LEU A 123 -24.22 5.38 -15.33
C LEU A 123 -25.04 4.48 -14.40
N ASN A 124 -24.46 4.03 -13.28
CA ASN A 124 -25.17 3.25 -12.28
C ASN A 124 -24.66 3.53 -10.85
N PRO A 125 -25.29 4.47 -10.13
CA PRO A 125 -24.90 4.84 -8.76
C PRO A 125 -25.02 3.69 -7.75
N GLY A 126 -25.88 2.70 -8.02
CA GLY A 126 -26.07 1.53 -7.15
C GLY A 126 -25.02 0.43 -7.31
N MET A 127 -24.09 0.55 -8.27
CA MET A 127 -23.06 -0.46 -8.54
C MET A 127 -21.97 -0.54 -7.46
N GLY A 128 -21.84 0.52 -6.66
CA GLY A 128 -21.03 0.54 -5.45
C GLY A 128 -21.68 -0.19 -4.26
N SER A 129 -22.96 -0.59 -4.38
CA SER A 129 -23.69 -1.27 -3.31
C SER A 129 -23.00 -2.58 -2.95
N LEU A 130 -22.43 -2.58 -1.76
CA LEU A 130 -21.78 -3.72 -1.16
C LEU A 130 -22.91 -4.69 -0.74
N ASP A 131 -23.19 -5.74 -1.51
CA ASP A 131 -23.95 -6.88 -0.96
C ASP A 131 -23.03 -7.65 -0.01
N ASP A 132 -23.54 -8.13 1.13
CA ASP A 132 -22.75 -8.89 2.11
C ASP A 132 -22.31 -10.30 1.60
N ALA A 133 -22.49 -10.58 0.31
CA ALA A 133 -21.97 -11.76 -0.32
C ALA A 133 -20.44 -11.64 -0.50
N VAL A 134 -19.73 -12.72 -0.19
CA VAL A 134 -18.29 -12.89 -0.40
C VAL A 134 -17.97 -12.72 -1.90
N GLY A 135 -17.78 -11.48 -2.32
CA GLY A 135 -17.45 -11.10 -3.68
C GLY A 135 -16.43 -9.96 -3.69
N PRO A 136 -15.81 -9.69 -4.85
CA PRO A 136 -14.86 -8.60 -4.96
C PRO A 136 -15.58 -7.26 -4.83
N HIS A 137 -15.14 -6.44 -3.88
CA HIS A 137 -15.68 -5.11 -3.67
C HIS A 137 -14.72 -4.09 -4.32
N PRO A 138 -15.18 -3.19 -5.20
CA PRO A 138 -14.30 -2.25 -5.91
C PRO A 138 -13.38 -1.45 -4.98
N ILE A 139 -13.90 -0.97 -3.84
CA ILE A 139 -13.10 -0.21 -2.87
C ILE A 139 -12.02 -1.06 -2.17
N ILE A 140 -12.29 -2.34 -1.92
CA ILE A 140 -11.32 -3.28 -1.33
C ILE A 140 -10.21 -3.56 -2.33
N GLU A 141 -10.55 -3.76 -3.60
CA GLU A 141 -9.56 -3.94 -4.66
C GLU A 141 -8.73 -2.68 -4.88
N ALA A 142 -9.34 -1.49 -4.86
CA ALA A 142 -8.61 -0.22 -4.92
C ALA A 142 -7.58 -0.11 -3.78
N ALA A 143 -7.95 -0.47 -2.55
CA ALA A 143 -7.04 -0.47 -1.41
C ALA A 143 -5.93 -1.52 -1.56
N ARG A 144 -6.27 -2.75 -1.97
CA ARG A 144 -5.34 -3.86 -2.19
C ARG A 144 -4.24 -3.51 -3.19
N TYR A 145 -4.60 -2.84 -4.28
CA TYR A 145 -3.67 -2.45 -5.34
C TYR A 145 -3.04 -1.06 -5.14
N GLY A 146 -3.35 -0.38 -4.03
CA GLY A 146 -2.70 0.89 -3.68
C GLY A 146 -3.20 2.11 -4.47
N HIS A 147 -4.45 2.08 -4.95
CA HIS A 147 -5.06 3.20 -5.69
C HIS A 147 -5.84 4.14 -4.78
N LYS A 148 -5.14 4.99 -4.03
CA LYS A 148 -5.74 5.88 -3.02
C LYS A 148 -6.83 6.81 -3.55
N GLU A 149 -6.62 7.45 -4.70
CA GLU A 149 -7.63 8.35 -5.31
C GLU A 149 -8.92 7.60 -5.67
N MET A 150 -8.79 6.32 -6.07
CA MET A 150 -9.93 5.44 -6.33
C MET A 150 -10.66 5.09 -5.03
N VAL A 151 -9.93 4.83 -3.94
CA VAL A 151 -10.52 4.61 -2.61
C VAL A 151 -11.34 5.84 -2.19
N LEU A 152 -10.78 7.05 -2.31
CA LEU A 152 -11.48 8.30 -1.96
C LEU A 152 -12.75 8.52 -2.79
N LEU A 153 -12.76 8.07 -4.05
CA LEU A 153 -13.93 8.17 -4.92
C LEU A 153 -15.03 7.16 -4.55
N LEU A 154 -14.69 5.97 -4.07
CA LEU A 154 -15.63 4.88 -3.76
C LEU A 154 -16.09 4.82 -2.29
N ILE A 155 -15.52 5.66 -1.43
CA ILE A 155 -15.67 5.57 0.04
C ILE A 155 -17.09 5.80 0.56
N GLY A 156 -17.94 6.54 -0.16
CA GLY A 156 -19.26 6.96 0.33
C GLY A 156 -20.17 5.78 0.73
N ASP A 157 -20.21 4.70 -0.06
CA ASP A 157 -21.02 3.52 0.26
C ASP A 157 -20.49 2.73 1.46
N MET A 158 -19.16 2.66 1.58
CA MET A 158 -18.49 1.95 2.66
C MET A 158 -18.58 2.71 3.98
N GLU A 159 -18.54 4.04 3.94
CA GLU A 159 -18.74 4.90 5.11
C GLU A 159 -20.12 4.68 5.74
N ARG A 160 -21.18 4.55 4.93
CA ARG A 160 -22.51 4.22 5.43
C ARG A 160 -22.55 2.88 6.18
N LYS A 161 -21.81 1.87 5.71
CA LYS A 161 -21.66 0.58 6.40
C LYS A 161 -20.82 0.70 7.68
N LEU A 162 -19.79 1.54 7.67
CA LEU A 162 -18.90 1.79 8.81
C LEU A 162 -19.57 2.64 9.90
N GLY A 163 -20.60 3.41 9.57
CA GLY A 163 -21.36 4.23 10.52
C GLY A 163 -22.28 3.46 11.47
N GLY A 164 -22.38 2.14 11.32
CA GLY A 164 -23.13 1.25 12.21
C GLY A 164 -22.33 0.73 13.41
N SER A 165 -22.66 -0.47 13.87
CA SER A 165 -21.90 -1.22 14.87
C SER A 165 -20.46 -1.50 14.39
N PRO A 166 -19.47 -1.70 15.29
CA PRO A 166 -18.11 -2.06 14.89
C PRO A 166 -18.16 -3.29 13.97
N PRO A 167 -17.41 -3.28 12.85
CA PRO A 167 -17.46 -4.37 11.91
C PRO A 167 -17.04 -5.69 12.56
N THR A 168 -17.75 -6.76 12.22
CA THR A 168 -17.41 -8.12 12.66
C THR A 168 -16.11 -8.58 12.01
N LYS A 169 -15.41 -9.54 12.64
CA LYS A 169 -14.11 -10.08 12.19
C LYS A 169 -14.04 -10.46 10.70
N GLN A 170 -15.16 -10.94 10.15
CA GLN A 170 -15.26 -11.48 8.79
C GLN A 170 -16.00 -10.53 7.83
N SER A 171 -16.33 -9.32 8.27
CA SER A 171 -17.00 -8.34 7.42
C SER A 171 -16.04 -7.73 6.39
N SER A 172 -16.57 -7.38 5.23
CA SER A 172 -15.87 -6.62 4.19
C SER A 172 -15.26 -5.31 4.71
N ALA A 173 -15.89 -4.71 5.73
CA ALA A 173 -15.43 -3.50 6.39
C ALA A 173 -14.17 -3.73 7.26
N SER A 174 -14.10 -4.83 8.02
CA SER A 174 -12.88 -5.22 8.75
C SER A 174 -11.74 -5.49 7.75
N HIS A 175 -12.00 -6.27 6.70
CA HIS A 175 -10.98 -6.53 5.67
C HIS A 175 -10.49 -5.26 4.97
N PHE A 176 -11.37 -4.28 4.73
CA PHE A 176 -10.99 -2.99 4.18
C PHE A 176 -10.06 -2.19 5.11
N LEU A 177 -10.39 -2.09 6.40
CA LEU A 177 -9.55 -1.38 7.38
C LEU A 177 -8.15 -2.03 7.50
N HIS A 178 -8.09 -3.36 7.48
CA HIS A 178 -6.84 -4.10 7.45
C HIS A 178 -5.99 -3.71 6.22
N LEU A 179 -6.61 -3.66 5.03
CA LEU A 179 -5.93 -3.26 3.81
C LEU A 179 -5.49 -1.80 3.80
N LEU A 180 -6.24 -0.87 4.41
CA LEU A 180 -5.81 0.54 4.51
C LEU A 180 -4.49 0.67 5.26
N VAL A 181 -4.31 -0.10 6.34
CA VAL A 181 -3.06 -0.12 7.12
C VAL A 181 -1.93 -0.71 6.29
N LEU A 182 -2.13 -1.87 5.65
CA LEU A 182 -1.11 -2.51 4.82
C LEU A 182 -0.72 -1.67 3.60
N ALA A 183 -1.67 -0.95 2.99
CA ALA A 183 -1.45 -0.05 1.87
C ALA A 183 -0.81 1.29 2.30
N GLY A 184 -0.76 1.58 3.61
CA GLY A 184 -0.21 2.82 4.16
C GLY A 184 -1.11 4.05 3.98
N PHE A 185 -2.42 3.86 3.85
CA PHE A 185 -3.41 4.94 3.70
C PHE A 185 -3.88 5.47 5.06
N TYR A 186 -2.93 5.92 5.87
CA TYR A 186 -3.17 6.36 7.23
C TYR A 186 -4.03 7.61 7.32
N ASP A 187 -3.96 8.52 6.35
CA ASP A 187 -4.84 9.69 6.33
C ASP A 187 -6.31 9.35 6.08
N VAL A 188 -6.59 8.42 5.17
CA VAL A 188 -7.95 7.89 4.96
C VAL A 188 -8.44 7.18 6.22
N LEU A 189 -7.60 6.34 6.83
CA LEU A 189 -7.93 5.63 8.07
C LEU A 189 -8.19 6.59 9.24
N LEU A 190 -7.36 7.63 9.39
CA LEU A 190 -7.52 8.66 10.42
C LEU A 190 -8.82 9.45 10.22
N ALA A 191 -9.15 9.83 8.99
CA ALA A 191 -10.41 10.49 8.68
C ALA A 191 -11.62 9.62 9.04
N LEU A 192 -11.58 8.32 8.72
CA LEU A 192 -12.63 7.37 9.09
C LEU A 192 -12.76 7.20 10.62
N LEU A 193 -11.64 7.10 11.34
CA LEU A 193 -11.65 7.01 12.81
C LEU A 193 -12.17 8.28 13.48
N ARG A 194 -11.88 9.47 12.92
CA ARG A 194 -12.42 10.75 13.41
C ARG A 194 -13.94 10.80 13.28
N ARG A 195 -14.51 10.26 12.20
CA ARG A 195 -15.97 10.21 11.97
C ARG A 195 -16.66 9.08 12.72
N HIS A 196 -16.00 7.93 12.83
CA HIS A 196 -16.55 6.71 13.43
C HIS A 196 -15.57 6.14 14.47
N PRO A 197 -15.55 6.70 15.70
CA PRO A 197 -14.63 6.24 16.76
C PRO A 197 -14.86 4.78 17.15
N GLY A 198 -16.08 4.25 16.93
CA GLY A 198 -16.42 2.86 17.15
C GLY A 198 -15.56 1.86 16.35
N LEU A 199 -14.92 2.29 15.26
CA LEU A 199 -13.99 1.48 14.45
C LEU A 199 -12.68 1.13 15.19
N ALA A 200 -12.38 1.81 16.30
CA ALA A 200 -11.23 1.46 17.13
C ALA A 200 -11.29 0.03 17.69
N ARG A 201 -12.51 -0.50 17.84
CA ARG A 201 -12.80 -1.82 18.41
C ARG A 201 -12.85 -2.93 17.36
N THR A 202 -12.34 -2.66 16.17
CA THR A 202 -12.40 -3.61 15.07
C THR A 202 -11.41 -4.74 15.29
N GLU A 203 -11.95 -5.95 15.20
CA GLU A 203 -11.16 -7.17 15.26
C GLU A 203 -10.94 -7.70 13.84
N PHE A 204 -9.74 -8.20 13.58
CA PHE A 204 -9.34 -8.74 12.28
C PHE A 204 -9.37 -10.27 12.25
N TYR A 205 -9.21 -10.81 11.05
CA TYR A 205 -9.12 -12.25 10.82
C TYR A 205 -7.73 -12.77 11.22
N GLY A 206 -7.67 -13.67 12.20
CA GLY A 206 -6.42 -14.24 12.69
C GLY A 206 -6.59 -14.82 14.09
N ASP A 207 -5.50 -14.89 14.85
CA ASP A 207 -5.55 -15.30 16.26
C ASP A 207 -6.48 -14.38 17.06
N ASN A 208 -7.03 -14.88 18.17
CA ASN A 208 -7.87 -14.05 19.03
C ASN A 208 -7.10 -12.78 19.45
N ASN A 209 -7.76 -11.62 19.39
CA ASN A 209 -7.29 -10.28 19.80
C ASN A 209 -6.46 -9.48 18.77
N GLU A 210 -6.46 -9.87 17.49
CA GLU A 210 -5.94 -9.00 16.43
C GLU A 210 -6.81 -7.74 16.26
N SER A 211 -6.24 -6.60 16.63
CA SER A 211 -6.84 -5.27 16.56
C SER A 211 -6.02 -4.33 15.68
N LEU A 212 -6.56 -3.15 15.38
CA LEU A 212 -5.87 -2.12 14.59
C LEU A 212 -4.59 -1.65 15.27
N LEU A 213 -4.58 -1.64 16.60
CA LEU A 213 -3.40 -1.30 17.37
C LEU A 213 -2.30 -2.36 17.23
N SER A 214 -2.66 -3.65 17.26
CA SER A 214 -1.70 -4.74 17.05
C SER A 214 -1.15 -4.79 15.62
N LEU A 215 -1.97 -4.49 14.62
CA LEU A 215 -1.54 -4.45 13.21
C LEU A 215 -0.55 -3.30 12.98
N LEU A 216 -0.82 -2.11 13.53
CA LEU A 216 0.13 -0.99 13.49
C LEU A 216 1.45 -1.33 14.20
N ALA A 217 1.38 -2.09 15.30
CA ALA A 217 2.54 -2.55 16.04
C ALA A 217 3.44 -3.53 15.27
N GLU A 218 2.96 -4.10 14.16
CA GLU A 218 3.74 -4.98 13.28
C GLU A 218 4.40 -4.23 12.11
N ILE A 219 4.13 -2.94 11.97
CA ILE A 219 4.62 -2.11 10.85
C ILE A 219 5.59 -1.03 11.36
N PRO A 220 6.86 -1.38 11.66
CA PRO A 220 7.83 -0.39 12.13
C PRO A 220 8.08 0.76 11.15
N SER A 221 7.88 0.57 9.85
CA SER A 221 8.02 1.63 8.85
C SER A 221 6.97 2.74 8.94
N ALA A 222 5.87 2.51 9.66
CA ALA A 222 4.83 3.49 9.90
C ALA A 222 5.25 4.55 10.94
N PHE A 223 6.26 4.26 11.76
CA PHE A 223 6.67 5.10 12.90
C PHE A 223 8.08 5.65 12.72
N ARG A 224 8.36 6.77 13.42
CA ARG A 224 9.69 7.41 13.40
C ARG A 224 10.75 6.53 14.05
N SER A 225 10.39 5.78 15.09
CA SER A 225 11.31 4.87 15.79
C SER A 225 11.76 3.69 14.93
N GLY A 226 10.87 3.15 14.11
CA GLY A 226 11.14 2.02 13.21
C GLY A 226 11.73 2.44 11.85
N THR A 227 11.48 3.67 11.39
CA THR A 227 12.10 4.20 10.17
C THR A 227 13.55 4.61 10.38
N ARG A 228 14.43 4.11 9.49
CA ARG A 228 15.86 4.41 9.52
C ARG A 228 16.22 5.46 8.50
N LEU A 229 16.15 6.72 8.91
CA LEU A 229 16.68 7.87 8.17
C LEU A 229 18.23 7.86 8.25
N ARG A 230 18.85 6.88 7.59
CA ARG A 230 20.26 6.54 7.79
C ARG A 230 21.23 7.21 6.83
N PHE A 231 20.78 7.87 5.77
CA PHE A 231 21.71 8.15 4.68
C PHE A 231 22.44 9.48 4.70
N TRP A 232 21.92 10.56 5.29
CA TRP A 232 22.70 11.77 5.56
C TRP A 232 22.10 12.52 6.77
N HIS A 233 22.93 13.10 7.65
CA HIS A 233 22.47 13.95 8.78
C HIS A 233 21.45 15.03 8.34
N TRP A 234 21.56 15.47 7.09
CA TRP A 234 20.61 16.37 6.42
C TRP A 234 19.17 15.84 6.38
N GLN A 235 18.93 14.54 6.23
CA GLN A 235 17.57 13.98 6.23
C GLN A 235 16.91 14.11 7.61
N GLN A 236 17.68 13.96 8.69
CA GLN A 236 17.19 14.14 10.05
C GLN A 236 16.94 15.61 10.37
N LEU A 237 17.82 16.50 9.91
CA LEU A 237 17.65 17.95 10.02
C LEU A 237 16.44 18.45 9.23
N LEU A 238 16.27 18.00 7.99
CA LEU A 238 15.09 18.28 7.18
C LEU A 238 13.82 17.76 7.86
N TYR A 239 13.85 16.52 8.38
CA TYR A 239 12.74 15.98 9.15
C TYR A 239 12.39 16.86 10.37
N SER A 240 13.37 17.38 11.10
CA SER A 240 13.09 18.27 12.24
C SER A 240 12.55 19.64 11.83
N VAL A 241 13.03 20.21 10.72
CA VAL A 241 12.68 21.58 10.27
C VAL A 241 11.35 21.64 9.51
N MET A 242 10.97 20.55 8.83
CA MET A 242 9.76 20.56 8.01
C MET A 242 8.50 20.49 8.86
N HIS A 243 7.63 21.48 8.76
CA HIS A 243 6.28 21.40 9.34
C HIS A 243 5.38 20.55 8.44
N ALA A 244 4.84 19.47 8.99
CA ALA A 244 3.77 18.74 8.36
C ALA A 244 2.45 19.51 8.55
N LYS A 245 1.63 19.53 7.51
CA LYS A 245 0.35 20.25 7.45
C LYS A 245 -0.78 19.24 7.52
N LEU A 246 -0.82 18.49 8.63
CA LEU A 246 -1.76 17.40 8.86
C LEU A 246 -3.22 17.85 8.68
N GLU A 247 -3.62 18.90 9.39
CA GLU A 247 -5.02 19.39 9.36
C GLU A 247 -5.46 19.89 7.98
N ILE A 248 -4.54 20.41 7.15
CA ILE A 248 -4.90 20.85 5.78
C ILE A 248 -5.19 19.64 4.90
N ARG A 249 -4.37 18.58 4.97
CA ARG A 249 -4.61 17.36 4.20
C ARG A 249 -5.87 16.63 4.66
N LEU A 250 -6.11 16.58 5.96
CA LEU A 250 -7.32 15.97 6.51
C LEU A 250 -8.56 16.77 6.13
N ALA A 251 -8.52 18.11 6.15
CA ALA A 251 -9.62 18.93 5.66
C ALA A 251 -9.93 18.70 4.16
N ASP A 252 -8.90 18.52 3.32
CA ASP A 252 -9.09 18.18 1.89
C ASP A 252 -9.74 16.79 1.70
N ILE A 253 -9.37 15.81 2.53
CA ILE A 253 -9.95 14.46 2.52
C ILE A 253 -11.37 14.49 3.06
N GLU A 254 -11.62 15.15 4.20
CA GLU A 254 -12.95 15.34 4.78
C GLU A 254 -13.90 16.04 3.81
N LYS A 255 -13.42 17.05 3.08
CA LYS A 255 -14.17 17.67 2.01
C LYS A 255 -14.49 16.68 0.89
N SER A 256 -13.55 15.82 0.50
CA SER A 256 -13.76 14.79 -0.52
C SER A 256 -14.76 13.72 -0.06
N LEU A 257 -14.72 13.34 1.22
CA LEU A 257 -15.67 12.44 1.87
C LEU A 257 -17.09 13.02 1.87
N VAL A 258 -17.24 14.33 2.09
CA VAL A 258 -18.54 15.03 2.06
C VAL A 258 -19.06 15.23 0.63
N VAL A 259 -18.18 15.52 -0.33
CA VAL A 259 -18.56 15.68 -1.76
C VAL A 259 -19.03 14.35 -2.35
N ALA A 260 -18.45 13.22 -1.94
CA ALA A 260 -18.92 11.89 -2.35
C ALA A 260 -20.37 11.58 -1.90
N GLN A 261 -20.91 12.33 -0.92
CA GLN A 261 -22.29 12.20 -0.45
C GLN A 261 -23.30 13.08 -1.23
N SER A 262 -22.84 14.01 -2.09
CA SER A 262 -23.70 15.05 -2.69
C SER A 262 -23.74 15.09 -4.22
N SER A 263 -23.07 14.20 -4.95
CA SER A 263 -23.01 14.30 -6.42
C SER A 263 -24.19 13.63 -7.13
N ALA A 264 -25.32 14.33 -7.15
CA ALA A 264 -26.21 14.39 -8.32
C ALA A 264 -26.29 15.85 -8.79
N THR A 265 -25.17 16.45 -9.22
CA THR A 265 -25.21 17.61 -10.11
C THR A 265 -23.90 17.74 -10.86
N SER A 266 -24.01 17.75 -12.18
CA SER A 266 -22.94 17.84 -13.17
C SER A 266 -22.21 19.19 -13.14
N PRO A 267 -20.87 19.23 -13.24
CA PRO A 267 -20.16 20.44 -13.62
C PRO A 267 -20.23 20.63 -15.14
N SER A 268 -20.72 21.79 -15.56
CA SER A 268 -20.69 22.26 -16.93
C SER A 268 -19.25 22.48 -17.41
N ARG A 269 -18.90 21.87 -18.55
CA ARG A 269 -17.68 22.17 -19.31
C ARG A 269 -17.83 23.54 -19.96
N GLN A 270 -17.04 24.52 -19.53
CA GLN A 270 -16.71 25.70 -20.33
C GLN A 270 -15.27 25.55 -20.85
N SER A 271 -15.15 25.54 -22.17
CA SER A 271 -13.91 25.60 -22.93
C SER A 271 -13.30 27.01 -22.86
N PRO A 272 -11.98 27.17 -22.66
CA PRO A 272 -11.32 28.44 -22.94
C PRO A 272 -10.98 28.56 -24.44
N GLU A 273 -11.37 29.68 -25.03
CA GLU A 273 -10.93 30.16 -26.35
C GLU A 273 -9.44 30.57 -26.34
N PRO A 274 -8.75 30.53 -27.49
CA PRO A 274 -7.33 30.79 -27.59
C PRO A 274 -7.02 32.29 -27.55
N ALA A 275 -6.16 32.71 -26.62
CA ALA A 275 -5.55 34.03 -26.65
C ALA A 275 -4.47 34.09 -27.75
N SER A 276 -4.77 34.91 -28.76
CA SER A 276 -3.90 35.54 -29.75
C SER A 276 -2.39 35.46 -29.49
N GLY A 277 -1.68 34.88 -30.46
CA GLY A 277 -0.23 34.82 -30.50
C GLY A 277 0.44 36.20 -30.58
N LEU A 278 1.45 36.36 -29.74
CA LEU A 278 2.63 37.16 -30.08
C LEU A 278 3.64 36.19 -30.70
N THR A 279 3.82 36.30 -32.00
CA THR A 279 4.68 35.42 -32.77
C THR A 279 6.14 35.56 -32.35
N TRP A 280 6.83 34.43 -32.24
CA TRP A 280 8.30 34.28 -32.18
C TRP A 280 9.05 35.06 -33.29
N GLU A 281 8.31 35.57 -34.27
CA GLU A 281 8.73 36.37 -35.42
C GLU A 281 9.12 37.82 -35.08
N TYR A 282 8.79 38.32 -33.88
CA TYR A 282 9.25 39.65 -33.42
C TYR A 282 10.59 39.60 -32.67
N CYS A 283 10.94 38.48 -32.04
CA CYS A 283 12.21 38.33 -31.31
C CYS A 283 13.42 38.07 -32.23
N THR A 284 13.21 37.60 -33.47
CA THR A 284 14.29 37.38 -34.44
C THR A 284 14.66 38.65 -35.23
N ARG A 285 13.83 39.69 -35.20
CA ARG A 285 14.10 40.96 -35.92
C ARG A 285 15.04 41.93 -35.20
N LEU A 286 15.26 41.77 -33.90
CA LEU A 286 16.21 42.60 -33.13
C LEU A 286 17.65 42.05 -33.12
N ALA A 287 17.86 40.78 -33.49
CA ALA A 287 19.20 40.18 -33.58
C ALA A 287 19.90 40.42 -34.93
N ASN A 288 19.20 40.95 -35.94
CA ASN A 288 19.74 41.15 -37.29
C ASN A 288 20.25 42.57 -37.60
N CYS A 289 20.35 43.47 -36.61
CA CYS A 289 20.86 44.84 -36.84
C CYS A 289 22.35 45.05 -36.53
N CYS A 290 23.12 44.01 -36.17
CA CYS A 290 24.55 44.18 -35.86
C CYS A 290 25.45 43.06 -36.45
N ILE A 291 25.25 42.65 -37.70
CA ILE A 291 26.30 41.92 -38.44
C ILE A 291 27.22 42.97 -39.09
N LEU A 292 28.15 43.47 -38.28
CA LEU A 292 29.37 44.09 -38.76
C LEU A 292 30.08 43.12 -39.71
N VAL A 293 30.53 43.65 -40.85
CA VAL A 293 31.27 42.94 -41.89
C VAL A 293 32.60 42.43 -41.31
N CYS A 294 32.58 41.21 -40.77
CA CYS A 294 33.76 40.46 -40.38
C CYS A 294 34.08 39.42 -41.48
N PRO A 295 35.34 39.27 -41.91
CA PRO A 295 35.67 38.37 -43.00
C PRO A 295 35.46 36.90 -42.59
N LYS A 296 34.86 36.11 -43.50
CA LYS A 296 34.28 34.76 -43.26
C LYS A 296 35.19 33.74 -42.56
N TRP A 297 36.51 33.86 -42.69
CA TRP A 297 37.53 33.00 -42.07
C TRP A 297 37.69 33.16 -40.55
N LEU A 298 37.21 34.26 -39.95
CA LEU A 298 37.22 34.49 -38.50
C LEU A 298 35.91 34.05 -37.81
N VAL A 299 34.80 34.08 -38.55
CA VAL A 299 33.45 33.84 -37.99
C VAL A 299 33.18 32.35 -37.78
N THR A 300 33.70 31.47 -38.63
CA THR A 300 33.47 30.02 -38.55
C THR A 300 34.09 29.35 -37.30
N PRO A 301 35.35 29.63 -36.88
CA PRO A 301 35.88 29.07 -35.64
C PRO A 301 35.18 29.63 -34.39
N ILE A 302 34.83 30.93 -34.40
CA ILE A 302 34.08 31.56 -33.29
C ILE A 302 32.68 30.96 -33.17
N TYR A 303 31.97 30.78 -34.28
CA TYR A 303 30.64 30.18 -34.31
C TYR A 303 30.66 28.71 -33.85
N SER A 304 31.67 27.94 -34.27
CA SER A 304 31.88 26.56 -33.80
C SER A 304 32.12 26.50 -32.28
N CYS A 305 33.01 27.36 -31.75
CA CYS A 305 33.24 27.48 -30.30
C CYS A 305 31.98 27.90 -29.53
N MET A 306 31.22 28.89 -30.02
CA MET A 306 29.96 29.31 -29.40
C MET A 306 28.91 28.20 -29.41
N ASN A 307 28.85 27.38 -30.47
CA ASN A 307 27.97 26.22 -30.53
C ASN A 307 28.39 25.12 -29.54
N HIS A 308 29.69 24.83 -29.42
CA HIS A 308 30.22 23.89 -28.41
C HIS A 308 29.93 24.36 -26.98
N VAL A 309 30.14 25.66 -26.67
CA VAL A 309 29.78 26.26 -25.38
C VAL A 309 28.27 26.19 -25.14
N GLY A 310 27.44 26.45 -26.16
CA GLY A 310 25.98 26.31 -26.08
C GLY A 310 25.51 24.88 -25.82
N ILE A 311 26.15 23.88 -26.43
CA ILE A 311 25.89 22.45 -26.19
C ILE A 311 26.29 22.07 -24.76
N MET A 312 27.45 22.53 -24.28
CA MET A 312 27.87 22.31 -22.88
C MET A 312 26.92 22.98 -21.88
N MET A 313 26.48 24.21 -22.14
CA MET A 313 25.52 24.93 -21.30
C MET A 313 24.16 24.21 -21.24
N LYS A 314 23.64 23.75 -22.38
CA LYS A 314 22.41 22.93 -22.43
C LYS A 314 22.57 21.58 -21.72
N SER A 315 23.76 20.99 -21.74
CA SER A 315 24.08 19.78 -20.99
C SER A 315 24.09 20.06 -19.48
N MET A 316 24.71 21.17 -19.06
CA MET A 316 24.78 21.59 -17.66
C MET A 316 23.40 21.95 -17.10
N ILE A 317 22.55 22.64 -17.87
CA ILE A 317 21.15 22.94 -17.48
C ILE A 317 20.33 21.65 -17.35
N ARG A 318 20.55 20.66 -18.23
CA ARG A 318 19.91 19.34 -18.10
C ARG A 318 20.37 18.63 -16.83
N ALA A 319 21.67 18.65 -16.54
CA ALA A 319 22.22 18.06 -15.32
C ALA A 319 21.67 18.73 -14.05
N THR A 320 21.61 20.07 -13.99
CA THR A 320 21.04 20.79 -12.83
C THR A 320 19.55 20.56 -12.69
N ARG A 321 18.79 20.44 -13.79
CA ARG A 321 17.38 20.07 -13.76
C ARG A 321 17.16 18.65 -13.22
N GLU A 322 17.99 17.69 -13.61
CA GLU A 322 17.89 16.32 -13.08
C GLU A 322 18.30 16.26 -11.61
N ILE A 323 19.33 16.99 -11.19
CA ILE A 323 19.69 17.12 -9.77
C ILE A 323 18.57 17.80 -8.98
N TRP A 324 17.93 18.85 -9.52
CA TRP A 324 16.79 19.50 -8.89
C TRP A 324 15.58 18.56 -8.76
N LYS A 325 15.31 17.74 -9.79
CA LYS A 325 14.24 16.74 -9.74
C LYS A 325 14.51 15.67 -8.68
N THR A 326 15.75 15.19 -8.54
CA THR A 326 16.10 14.17 -7.54
C THR A 326 16.06 14.74 -6.13
N THR A 327 16.55 15.96 -5.91
CA THR A 327 16.49 16.62 -4.59
C THR A 327 15.06 16.98 -4.19
N THR A 328 14.24 17.52 -5.10
CA THR A 328 12.81 17.79 -4.82
C THR A 328 12.03 16.52 -4.54
N ARG A 329 12.32 15.42 -5.24
CA ARG A 329 11.72 14.10 -4.95
C ARG A 329 12.11 13.61 -3.55
N ALA A 330 13.38 13.74 -3.17
CA ALA A 330 13.84 13.34 -1.84
C ALA A 330 13.20 14.18 -0.72
N ILE A 331 13.09 15.50 -0.90
CA ILE A 331 12.42 16.40 0.05
C ILE A 331 10.94 16.06 0.16
N ARG A 332 10.27 15.80 -0.97
CA ARG A 332 8.86 15.38 -0.98
C ARG A 332 8.68 14.07 -0.22
N HIS A 333 9.52 13.08 -0.48
CA HIS A 333 9.50 11.81 0.25
C HIS A 333 9.66 12.02 1.76
N ILE A 334 10.63 12.84 2.21
CA ILE A 334 10.81 13.12 3.65
C ILE A 334 9.57 13.79 4.25
N LYS A 335 8.94 14.71 3.50
CA LYS A 335 7.68 15.35 3.91
C LYS A 335 6.57 14.34 4.12
N ASP A 336 6.37 13.47 3.13
CA ASP A 336 5.30 12.48 3.13
C ASP A 336 5.55 11.42 4.22
N THR A 337 6.81 11.00 4.43
CA THR A 337 7.18 10.12 5.55
C THR A 337 6.93 10.75 6.91
N LYS A 338 7.26 12.04 7.09
CA LYS A 338 6.98 12.75 8.35
C LYS A 338 5.49 12.85 8.61
N LEU A 339 4.72 13.19 7.58
CA LEU A 339 3.27 13.27 7.69
C LEU A 339 2.67 11.92 8.07
N MET A 340 3.09 10.83 7.41
CA MET A 340 2.69 9.47 7.75
C MET A 340 2.97 9.13 9.23
N HIS A 341 4.13 9.53 9.77
CA HIS A 341 4.44 9.31 11.19
C HIS A 341 3.52 10.11 12.13
N GLU A 342 3.11 11.32 11.74
CA GLU A 342 2.17 12.12 12.53
C GLU A 342 0.73 11.57 12.44
N GLU A 343 0.30 11.14 11.26
CA GLU A 343 -0.99 10.49 11.02
C GLU A 343 -1.12 9.21 11.86
N THR A 344 -0.11 8.33 11.79
CA THR A 344 -0.08 7.06 12.54
C THR A 344 -0.05 7.29 14.05
N LEU A 345 0.66 8.31 14.53
CA LEU A 345 0.67 8.65 15.96
C LEU A 345 -0.71 9.16 16.44
N ASP A 346 -1.40 10.01 15.66
CA ASP A 346 -2.76 10.48 15.98
C ASP A 346 -3.77 9.31 15.96
N ILE A 347 -3.61 8.37 15.02
CA ILE A 347 -4.39 7.12 15.01
C ILE A 347 -4.18 6.35 16.31
N VAL A 348 -2.93 6.06 16.69
CA VAL A 348 -2.62 5.28 17.90
C VAL A 348 -3.20 5.94 19.15
N LYS A 349 -3.05 7.26 19.29
CA LYS A 349 -3.65 8.06 20.37
C LYS A 349 -5.15 7.85 20.49
N ARG A 350 -5.87 8.01 19.39
CA ARG A 350 -7.33 7.85 19.34
C ARG A 350 -7.77 6.43 19.62
N LEU A 351 -7.05 5.44 19.09
CA LEU A 351 -7.32 4.04 19.37
C LEU A 351 -7.19 3.74 20.86
N CYS A 352 -6.08 4.16 21.49
CA CYS A 352 -5.90 3.97 22.92
C CYS A 352 -6.99 4.68 23.74
N GLU A 353 -7.37 5.91 23.38
CA GLU A 353 -8.45 6.64 24.06
C GLU A 353 -9.81 5.93 23.97
N GLU A 354 -10.20 5.49 22.78
CA GLU A 354 -11.50 4.84 22.57
C GLU A 354 -11.55 3.45 23.19
N LEU A 355 -10.44 2.70 23.16
CA LEU A 355 -10.34 1.42 23.88
C LEU A 355 -10.48 1.66 25.38
N THR A 356 -9.68 2.54 26.00
CA THR A 356 -9.75 2.81 27.45
C THR A 356 -11.16 3.25 27.90
N LYS A 357 -11.84 4.11 27.12
CA LYS A 357 -13.22 4.55 27.42
C LYS A 357 -14.20 3.38 27.44
N HIS A 358 -14.13 2.51 26.44
CA HIS A 358 -15.04 1.38 26.30
C HIS A 358 -14.84 0.34 27.40
N TYR A 359 -13.60 -0.05 27.69
CA TYR A 359 -13.35 -1.07 28.71
C TYR A 359 -13.68 -0.57 30.12
N SER A 360 -13.52 0.73 30.38
CA SER A 360 -13.98 1.35 31.63
C SER A 360 -15.50 1.30 31.80
N SER A 361 -16.28 1.34 30.72
CA SER A 361 -17.74 1.32 30.76
C SER A 361 -18.36 -0.08 30.68
N THR A 362 -17.68 -1.01 30.02
CA THR A 362 -18.21 -2.36 29.73
C THR A 362 -17.77 -3.39 30.78
N GLY A 363 -16.68 -3.13 31.52
CA GLY A 363 -16.13 -4.06 32.50
C GLY A 363 -15.46 -5.30 31.90
N GLU A 364 -15.21 -5.29 30.59
CA GLU A 364 -14.46 -6.33 29.89
C GLU A 364 -12.95 -6.17 30.12
N ASP A 365 -12.20 -7.27 29.97
CA ASP A 365 -10.73 -7.24 30.10
C ASP A 365 -10.09 -6.67 28.82
N ILE A 366 -9.50 -5.48 28.95
CA ILE A 366 -8.69 -4.81 27.90
C ILE A 366 -7.31 -5.47 27.70
N GLU A 367 -6.87 -6.19 28.72
CA GLU A 367 -5.56 -6.82 28.82
C GLU A 367 -5.18 -7.63 27.56
N PRO A 368 -5.98 -8.56 27.01
CA PRO A 368 -5.58 -9.35 25.85
C PRO A 368 -5.24 -8.50 24.61
N VAL A 369 -6.02 -7.46 24.34
CA VAL A 369 -5.82 -6.57 23.17
C VAL A 369 -4.56 -5.74 23.34
N LEU A 370 -4.38 -5.13 24.52
CA LEU A 370 -3.19 -4.32 24.82
C LEU A 370 -1.93 -5.19 24.93
N ARG A 371 -2.03 -6.39 25.50
CA ARG A 371 -0.93 -7.35 25.62
C ARG A 371 -0.38 -7.69 24.24
N LYS A 372 -1.23 -8.09 23.29
CA LYS A 372 -0.78 -8.42 21.94
C LYS A 372 -0.13 -7.21 21.27
N ALA A 373 -0.79 -6.04 21.31
CA ALA A 373 -0.26 -4.84 20.66
C ALA A 373 1.07 -4.36 21.25
N LEU A 374 1.21 -4.35 22.58
CA LEU A 374 2.39 -3.87 23.27
C LEU A 374 3.59 -4.80 23.06
N LEU A 375 3.38 -6.11 23.14
CA LEU A 375 4.45 -7.09 22.91
C LEU A 375 4.90 -7.07 21.44
N SER A 376 3.97 -6.98 20.47
CA SER A 376 4.30 -6.78 19.06
C SER A 376 5.10 -5.49 18.86
N ALA A 377 4.73 -4.39 19.50
CA ALA A 377 5.45 -3.11 19.39
C ALA A 377 6.89 -3.22 19.92
N ALA A 378 7.09 -3.90 21.06
CA ALA A 378 8.42 -4.16 21.61
C ALA A 378 9.27 -5.07 20.70
N GLY A 379 8.65 -6.07 20.09
CA GLY A 379 9.28 -6.96 19.10
C GLY A 379 9.61 -6.28 17.76
N SER A 380 8.85 -5.25 17.39
CA SER A 380 9.04 -4.44 16.17
C SER A 380 9.92 -3.21 16.39
N GLY A 381 10.16 -2.83 17.65
CA GLY A 381 10.98 -1.67 18.00
C GLY A 381 10.25 -0.32 17.93
N ILE A 382 8.91 -0.33 18.06
CA ILE A 382 8.07 0.85 17.96
C ILE A 382 7.91 1.48 19.33
N SER A 383 8.67 2.53 19.62
CA SER A 383 8.67 3.16 20.95
C SER A 383 7.41 3.99 21.22
N GLU A 384 6.82 4.58 20.19
CA GLU A 384 5.66 5.48 20.29
C GLU A 384 4.42 4.74 20.82
N ILE A 385 4.13 3.53 20.31
CA ILE A 385 3.03 2.70 20.81
C ILE A 385 3.25 2.29 22.27
N ILE A 386 4.50 1.95 22.63
CA ILE A 386 4.86 1.53 23.99
C ILE A 386 4.66 2.67 24.99
N GLU A 387 5.12 3.87 24.63
CA GLU A 387 4.93 5.09 25.44
C GLU A 387 3.44 5.36 25.64
N GLU A 388 2.67 5.39 24.57
CA GLU A 388 1.24 5.73 24.61
C GLU A 388 0.40 4.73 25.44
N ILE A 389 0.69 3.42 25.30
CA ILE A 389 -0.01 2.37 26.05
C ILE A 389 0.37 2.43 27.53
N ILE A 390 1.66 2.54 27.87
CA ILE A 390 2.12 2.54 29.26
C ILE A 390 1.65 3.78 30.00
N GLU A 391 1.59 4.94 29.34
CA GLU A 391 1.08 6.17 29.95
C GLU A 391 -0.41 6.06 30.35
N ARG A 392 -1.23 5.37 29.55
CA ARG A 392 -2.67 5.17 29.84
C ARG A 392 -2.96 3.96 30.71
N TYR A 393 -2.17 2.89 30.58
CA TYR A 393 -2.32 1.65 31.32
C TYR A 393 -0.97 1.20 31.89
N PRO A 394 -0.54 1.76 33.04
CA PRO A 394 0.78 1.47 33.62
C PRO A 394 1.02 -0.01 33.96
N ASP A 395 -0.05 -0.75 34.25
CA ASP A 395 0.01 -2.18 34.55
C ASP A 395 0.44 -3.02 33.33
N ALA A 396 0.38 -2.45 32.11
CA ALA A 396 0.85 -3.10 30.89
C ALA A 396 2.34 -3.51 30.93
N ILE A 397 3.14 -2.86 31.79
CA ILE A 397 4.57 -3.16 31.96
C ILE A 397 4.80 -4.63 32.35
N TRP A 398 3.83 -5.26 33.02
CA TRP A 398 3.91 -6.64 33.49
C TRP A 398 3.47 -7.68 32.45
N PHE A 399 3.03 -7.25 31.28
CA PHE A 399 2.62 -8.16 30.22
C PHE A 399 3.78 -9.03 29.73
N VAL A 400 3.46 -10.29 29.49
CA VAL A 400 4.38 -11.33 29.02
C VAL A 400 3.79 -12.07 27.83
N ASP A 401 4.68 -12.55 26.96
CA ASP A 401 4.31 -13.43 25.84
C ASP A 401 4.12 -14.90 26.31
N SER A 402 3.87 -15.79 25.36
CA SER A 402 3.72 -17.24 25.62
C SER A 402 4.99 -17.90 26.15
N GLU A 403 6.18 -17.32 25.94
CA GLU A 403 7.46 -17.81 26.43
C GLU A 403 7.88 -17.14 27.75
N ASN A 404 6.98 -16.34 28.36
CA ASN A 404 7.23 -15.52 29.55
C ASN A 404 8.26 -14.41 29.32
N HIS A 405 8.39 -13.91 28.09
CA HIS A 405 9.18 -12.73 27.79
C HIS A 405 8.41 -11.45 28.10
N ASN A 406 8.99 -10.63 28.95
CA ASN A 406 8.55 -9.25 29.18
C ASN A 406 9.10 -8.31 28.10
N LEU A 407 8.69 -7.03 28.15
CA LEU A 407 9.12 -6.00 27.20
C LEU A 407 10.65 -5.83 27.13
N PHE A 408 11.35 -6.00 28.26
CA PHE A 408 12.81 -5.93 28.28
C PHE A 408 13.47 -7.11 27.57
N HIS A 409 12.94 -8.32 27.75
CA HIS A 409 13.38 -9.50 27.03
C HIS A 409 13.21 -9.30 25.52
N LEU A 410 12.04 -8.85 25.07
CA LEU A 410 11.76 -8.60 23.66
C LEU A 410 12.66 -7.51 23.06
N ALA A 411 12.86 -6.39 23.77
CA ALA A 411 13.77 -5.33 23.35
C ALA A 411 15.22 -5.84 23.25
N VAL A 412 15.62 -6.74 24.15
CA VAL A 412 16.98 -7.28 24.16
C VAL A 412 17.21 -8.30 23.06
N ILE A 413 16.31 -9.26 22.90
CA ILE A 413 16.36 -10.29 21.85
C ILE A 413 16.47 -9.62 20.47
N ASN A 414 15.66 -8.57 20.23
CA ASN A 414 15.61 -7.90 18.93
C ASN A 414 16.59 -6.72 18.74
N ARG A 415 17.47 -6.47 19.71
CA ARG A 415 18.51 -5.42 19.63
C ARG A 415 17.96 -3.99 19.48
N TYR A 416 16.88 -3.66 20.21
CA TYR A 416 16.28 -2.32 20.21
C TYR A 416 16.72 -1.48 21.41
N GLU A 417 17.86 -0.80 21.29
CA GLU A 417 18.45 0.07 22.33
C GLU A 417 17.48 1.16 22.80
N LYS A 418 16.79 1.81 21.86
CA LYS A 418 15.88 2.92 22.15
C LYS A 418 14.66 2.46 22.96
N VAL A 419 14.06 1.34 22.57
CA VAL A 419 12.93 0.75 23.29
C VAL A 419 13.36 0.33 24.69
N PHE A 420 14.51 -0.32 24.83
CA PHE A 420 15.06 -0.66 26.15
C PHE A 420 15.26 0.60 27.01
N SER A 421 15.87 1.65 26.47
CA SER A 421 16.09 2.91 27.19
C SER A 421 14.78 3.58 27.60
N LEU A 422 13.77 3.58 26.72
CA LEU A 422 12.46 4.13 27.01
C LEU A 422 11.78 3.36 28.16
N ILE A 423 11.66 2.04 28.05
CA ILE A 423 11.02 1.22 29.09
C ILE A 423 11.79 1.36 30.41
N TYR A 424 13.12 1.41 30.36
CA TYR A 424 13.94 1.63 31.55
C TYR A 424 13.65 2.97 32.22
N GLN A 425 13.36 4.03 31.47
CA GLN A 425 12.98 5.34 32.01
C GLN A 425 11.55 5.34 32.57
N LEU A 426 10.61 4.69 31.88
CA LEU A 426 9.20 4.61 32.28
C LEU A 426 8.98 3.70 33.51
N SER A 427 9.79 2.66 33.67
CA SER A 427 9.62 1.69 34.76
C SER A 427 10.11 2.23 36.11
N VAL A 428 9.20 2.25 37.09
CA VAL A 428 9.56 2.47 38.51
C VAL A 428 10.21 1.21 39.10
N TYR A 429 9.79 0.03 38.64
CA TYR A 429 10.19 -1.28 39.15
C TYR A 429 11.38 -1.92 38.41
N LYS A 430 12.41 -1.13 38.08
CA LYS A 430 13.57 -1.53 37.26
C LYS A 430 14.18 -2.88 37.66
N HIS A 431 14.33 -3.13 38.95
CA HIS A 431 14.95 -4.35 39.46
C HIS A 431 14.07 -5.59 39.37
N LEU A 432 12.74 -5.43 39.43
CA LEU A 432 11.81 -6.56 39.38
C LEU A 432 11.60 -7.02 37.94
N VAL A 433 11.40 -6.08 37.02
CA VAL A 433 11.16 -6.45 35.61
C VAL A 433 12.44 -6.98 34.94
N THR A 434 13.63 -6.52 35.36
CA THR A 434 14.91 -7.07 34.85
C THR A 434 15.34 -8.39 35.51
N ALA A 435 14.71 -8.78 36.62
CA ALA A 435 14.96 -10.05 37.30
C ALA A 435 14.10 -11.20 36.77
N GLY A 436 13.11 -10.91 35.90
CA GLY A 436 12.26 -11.93 35.29
C GLY A 436 13.07 -12.98 34.50
N GLU A 437 12.54 -14.21 34.49
CA GLU A 437 13.10 -15.35 33.77
C GLU A 437 12.08 -15.84 32.74
N ASP A 438 12.54 -16.26 31.56
CA ASP A 438 11.68 -16.92 30.58
C ASP A 438 11.25 -18.32 31.09
N THR A 439 10.39 -18.99 30.34
CA THR A 439 9.98 -20.38 30.61
C THR A 439 11.13 -21.39 30.68
N SER A 440 12.31 -21.04 30.15
CA SER A 440 13.54 -21.84 30.16
C SER A 440 14.52 -21.43 31.26
N GLY A 441 14.16 -20.49 32.15
CA GLY A 441 15.05 -19.96 33.20
C GLY A 441 16.11 -18.97 32.68
N ASN A 442 16.02 -18.52 31.43
CA ASN A 442 16.92 -17.53 30.86
C ASN A 442 16.56 -16.12 31.35
N ASN A 443 17.44 -15.55 32.16
CA ASN A 443 17.42 -14.11 32.41
C ASN A 443 17.90 -13.27 31.21
N ILE A 444 17.73 -11.93 31.31
CA ILE A 444 18.11 -10.96 30.28
C ILE A 444 19.56 -11.05 29.76
N LEU A 445 20.51 -11.54 30.58
CA LEU A 445 21.90 -11.71 30.14
C LEU A 445 22.06 -12.90 29.21
N HIS A 446 21.33 -13.99 29.45
CA HIS A 446 21.27 -15.11 28.52
C HIS A 446 20.68 -14.66 27.18
N MET A 447 19.62 -13.83 27.21
CA MET A 447 19.02 -13.25 26.00
C MET A 447 19.97 -12.34 25.23
N ALA A 448 20.76 -11.52 25.94
CA ALA A 448 21.77 -10.68 25.32
C ALA A 448 22.90 -11.50 24.67
N GLY A 449 23.13 -12.74 25.13
CA GLY A 449 24.09 -13.68 24.57
C GLY A 449 23.55 -14.55 23.42
N LYS A 450 22.22 -14.65 23.24
CA LYS A 450 21.61 -15.34 22.08
C LYS A 450 21.96 -14.62 20.78
N LEU A 451 22.03 -15.37 19.67
CA LEU A 451 22.30 -14.80 18.35
C LEU A 451 21.24 -13.75 17.98
N ALA A 452 21.68 -12.57 17.53
CA ALA A 452 20.78 -11.53 17.08
C ALA A 452 19.99 -11.96 15.83
N PRO A 453 18.76 -11.45 15.63
CA PRO A 453 17.99 -11.76 14.43
C PRO A 453 18.71 -11.28 13.15
N LEU A 454 18.54 -12.03 12.06
CA LEU A 454 19.21 -11.77 10.78
C LEU A 454 18.98 -10.34 10.25
N SER A 455 17.79 -9.79 10.46
CA SER A 455 17.44 -8.41 10.10
C SER A 455 18.30 -7.36 10.81
N ARG A 456 18.91 -7.73 11.96
CA ARG A 456 19.82 -6.89 12.73
C ARG A 456 21.28 -7.16 12.39
N LEU A 457 21.66 -8.43 12.20
CA LEU A 457 23.02 -8.80 11.82
C LEU A 457 23.42 -8.26 10.45
N ASN A 458 22.53 -8.36 9.46
CA ASN A 458 22.78 -7.94 8.08
C ASN A 458 22.92 -6.41 7.91
N LEU A 459 22.71 -5.64 8.98
CA LEU A 459 22.90 -4.18 8.97
C LEU A 459 24.35 -3.76 8.98
N ILE A 460 25.22 -4.67 9.38
CA ILE A 460 26.64 -4.45 9.51
C ILE A 460 27.32 -5.41 8.53
N SER A 461 28.05 -4.86 7.58
CA SER A 461 28.80 -5.65 6.62
C SER A 461 30.07 -6.20 7.26
N GLY A 462 30.24 -7.53 7.21
CA GLY A 462 31.46 -8.21 7.66
C GLY A 462 31.36 -8.79 9.08
N ALA A 463 31.80 -10.04 9.23
CA ALA A 463 31.69 -10.82 10.47
C ALA A 463 32.39 -10.15 11.66
N ALA A 464 33.56 -9.52 11.44
CA ALA A 464 34.30 -8.84 12.50
C ALA A 464 33.52 -7.66 13.10
N LEU A 465 32.87 -6.84 12.26
CA LEU A 465 32.08 -5.69 12.71
C LEU A 465 30.76 -6.13 13.37
N GLN A 466 30.16 -7.21 12.88
CA GLN A 466 29.01 -7.85 13.53
C GLN A 466 29.37 -8.33 14.94
N MET A 467 30.47 -9.09 15.08
CA MET A 467 30.97 -9.56 16.37
C MET A 467 31.32 -8.39 17.31
N GLN A 468 31.94 -7.33 16.78
CA GLN A 468 32.26 -6.14 17.57
C GLN A 468 31.00 -5.47 18.14
N ARG A 469 29.93 -5.34 17.33
CA ARG A 469 28.66 -4.76 17.78
C ARG A 469 27.97 -5.64 18.82
N GLU A 470 27.93 -6.96 18.61
CA GLU A 470 27.34 -7.90 19.59
C GLU A 470 28.12 -7.90 20.92
N LEU A 471 29.45 -7.76 20.86
CA LEU A 471 30.26 -7.63 22.08
C LEU A 471 29.96 -6.31 22.83
N GLN A 472 29.81 -5.19 22.12
CA GLN A 472 29.43 -3.91 22.73
C GLN A 472 28.03 -3.98 23.35
N TRP A 473 27.10 -4.61 22.64
CA TRP A 473 25.75 -4.87 23.12
C TRP A 473 25.78 -5.67 24.43
N PHE A 474 26.45 -6.82 24.46
CA PHE A 474 26.57 -7.64 25.68
C PHE A 474 27.22 -6.89 26.85
N GLN A 475 28.24 -6.07 26.58
CA GLN A 475 28.91 -5.24 27.60
C GLN A 475 27.97 -4.21 28.23
N ALA A 476 27.05 -3.63 27.47
CA ALA A 476 26.11 -2.63 27.99
C ALA A 476 25.22 -3.23 29.09
N TYR A 477 24.67 -4.42 28.86
CA TYR A 477 23.82 -5.12 29.83
C TYR A 477 24.60 -5.75 30.99
N GLY A 478 25.80 -6.26 30.72
CA GLY A 478 26.69 -6.78 31.75
C GLY A 478 27.10 -5.74 32.80
N LYS A 479 27.26 -4.47 32.38
CA LYS A 479 27.55 -3.36 33.31
C LYS A 479 26.36 -3.03 34.21
N MET A 480 25.13 -3.11 33.70
CA MET A 480 23.92 -2.81 34.48
C MET A 480 23.69 -3.79 35.63
N ARG A 481 24.00 -5.08 35.43
CA ARG A 481 23.76 -6.14 36.45
C ARG A 481 24.91 -6.36 37.43
N LYS A 482 25.99 -5.56 37.40
CA LYS A 482 27.21 -5.71 38.24
C LYS A 482 27.66 -7.18 38.42
N ASN A 483 27.61 -8.02 37.39
CA ASN A 483 27.93 -9.44 37.51
C ASN A 483 29.42 -9.72 37.21
N SER A 484 30.13 -10.33 38.17
CA SER A 484 31.56 -10.67 38.08
C SER A 484 31.86 -11.71 37.01
N PHE A 485 30.97 -12.67 36.78
CA PHE A 485 31.11 -13.71 35.76
C PHE A 485 31.10 -13.13 34.33
N VAL A 486 30.23 -12.15 34.09
CA VAL A 486 30.12 -11.44 32.80
C VAL A 486 31.40 -10.67 32.49
N ARG A 487 32.02 -10.03 33.50
CA ARG A 487 33.31 -9.35 33.33
C ARG A 487 34.43 -10.32 32.94
N ALA A 488 34.45 -11.53 33.51
CA ALA A 488 35.43 -12.57 33.17
C ALA A 488 35.23 -13.12 31.74
N LEU A 489 33.99 -13.38 31.33
CA LEU A 489 33.67 -13.83 29.97
C LEU A 489 34.04 -12.77 28.91
N ILE A 490 33.75 -11.48 29.19
CA ILE A 490 34.13 -10.35 28.33
C ILE A 490 35.66 -10.25 28.20
N TYR A 491 36.39 -10.44 29.29
CA TYR A 491 37.86 -10.42 29.27
C TYR A 491 38.40 -11.55 28.38
N LYS A 492 37.84 -12.76 28.49
CA LYS A 492 38.23 -13.92 27.68
C LYS A 492 37.92 -13.74 26.19
N LEU A 493 36.75 -13.18 25.85
CA LEU A 493 36.38 -12.87 24.46
C LEU A 493 37.26 -11.78 23.83
N ARG A 494 37.69 -10.77 24.62
CA ARG A 494 38.64 -9.75 24.15
C ARG A 494 40.02 -10.31 23.80
N MET A 495 40.44 -11.39 24.45
CA MET A 495 41.71 -12.07 24.17
C MET A 495 41.64 -12.95 22.90
N HIS A 496 40.46 -13.29 22.41
CA HIS A 496 40.29 -14.05 21.15
C HIS A 496 39.96 -13.18 19.94
N LEU A 497 39.59 -11.92 20.15
CA LEU A 497 39.29 -10.94 19.10
C LEU A 497 40.46 -9.98 18.77
N ARG A 498 41.55 -10.03 19.56
CA ARG A 498 42.84 -9.42 19.25
C ARG A 498 43.74 -10.47 18.64
#